data_AF-V7AFA2-F1
#
_entry.id   AF-V7AFA2-F1
#
_cell.length_a   1.000
_cell.length_b   1.000
_cell.length_c   1.000
_cell.angle_alpha   90.00
_cell.angle_beta   90.00
_cell.angle_gamma   90.00
#
_symmetry.space_group_name_H-M   'P 1'
#
loop_
_entity.id
_entity.type
_entity.pdbx_description
1 polymer ?
#
loop_
_entity_poly.entity_id
_entity_poly.type
_entity_poly.pdbx_seq_one_letter_code
_entity_poly.pdbx_strand_id
1 'polypeptide(L)'
;MQERKKEFAPAIYGEMNGSKCFRWNANAMPQSSSPQTFSLPSPIPQWSQGQGFASGLINLGEIQVSKVTRFEFIWSSSGMLDTKKAVTFYRPVEIPDSFRILGHYCQSCDKPLRGFVLVGREVETADICNQDKLPPMKNPLDFKLVWGENAASLEISSVYFWVPEPPEGYKALGCLVTTKHEKPSLDEMCCVRTDLTHKCEPYRQILTSGSRIPEFSFQVCSLRPCDRGMLGKGVCVGTFFCSSGWTMREDVPVACLKNLNPAILAMPNLQQIHALINHYGPTIFFHPQEIYLPSSVDWFFNNGALLYTKGVSKGERIDATGSNLPGGGSNDGQFWIDLPRDDKRDVVKRGDLKSAKLYVHVKAAVGGTFTDIAMWVFCPFNGPATLKFGIKNIPLGRVGEHVGDWEHFTLRISNFSGELYSIYFSQHSGGEWVDACDLDYIEGNKAIVYSSKCGHASYPRPGTCIQGSSKLGIGIRNDAARSNLYVDSSVHYELVAAEYLENDVTEPQWLQFMREWGPKIVYDSKTELDKVINALPRMLKYSVKNLFNKFPVELYGEEGPTGPKEKNNWLEDERW
;
A
#
# COMPACT_ATOMS: atom_id res chain seq x y z
N MET A 1 -35.62 78.08 -1.10
CA MET A 1 -35.03 78.55 -2.37
C MET A 1 -35.00 77.34 -3.30
N GLN A 2 -35.87 77.37 -4.31
CA GLN A 2 -36.05 76.51 -5.49
C GLN A 2 -35.86 74.97 -5.46
N GLU A 3 -37.00 74.34 -5.72
CA GLU A 3 -37.29 73.02 -6.27
C GLU A 3 -36.80 72.74 -7.72
N ARG A 4 -36.86 71.43 -8.09
CA ARG A 4 -37.06 70.82 -9.45
C ARG A 4 -35.82 70.78 -10.38
N LYS A 5 -35.57 69.80 -11.26
CA LYS A 5 -36.24 68.62 -11.89
C LYS A 5 -35.11 67.74 -12.51
N LYS A 6 -35.13 66.39 -12.48
CA LYS A 6 -35.51 65.45 -13.60
C LYS A 6 -34.98 65.86 -14.99
N GLU A 7 -34.36 65.03 -15.85
CA GLU A 7 -34.47 63.58 -16.13
C GLU A 7 -33.52 63.19 -17.31
N PHE A 8 -33.39 61.89 -17.59
CA PHE A 8 -32.94 61.18 -18.83
C PHE A 8 -31.47 60.71 -19.03
N ALA A 9 -31.34 59.38 -19.13
CA ALA A 9 -30.23 58.60 -19.72
C ALA A 9 -30.41 58.46 -21.27
N PRO A 10 -29.41 58.01 -22.07
CA PRO A 10 -29.17 56.55 -22.23
C PRO A 10 -27.73 56.05 -22.60
N ALA A 11 -27.49 54.78 -22.25
CA ALA A 11 -26.90 53.66 -23.05
C ALA A 11 -25.41 53.49 -23.50
N ILE A 12 -24.77 52.44 -22.92
CA ILE A 12 -24.06 51.24 -23.47
C ILE A 12 -22.68 51.33 -24.21
N TYR A 13 -21.82 50.35 -23.83
CA TYR A 13 -20.54 49.81 -24.38
C TYR A 13 -19.27 50.57 -23.93
N GLY A 14 -18.24 49.99 -23.28
CA GLY A 14 -17.86 48.62 -22.96
C GLY A 14 -16.36 48.48 -23.24
N GLU A 15 -15.51 48.23 -22.24
CA GLU A 15 -14.17 47.65 -22.44
C GLU A 15 -13.57 47.14 -21.11
N MET A 16 -13.23 45.85 -21.09
CA MET A 16 -12.42 45.19 -20.08
C MET A 16 -10.95 45.49 -20.33
N ASN A 17 -10.19 45.88 -19.29
CA ASN A 17 -8.75 45.61 -19.27
C ASN A 17 -8.16 45.75 -17.86
N GLY A 18 -7.19 44.87 -17.55
CA GLY A 18 -6.26 45.07 -16.43
C GLY A 18 -5.94 43.84 -15.57
N SER A 19 -5.43 42.77 -16.19
CA SER A 19 -4.79 41.65 -15.51
C SER A 19 -3.63 42.13 -14.60
N LYS A 20 -3.70 41.84 -13.28
CA LYS A 20 -2.59 42.09 -12.35
C LYS A 20 -1.51 41.02 -12.52
N CYS A 21 -0.40 41.39 -13.15
CA CYS A 21 0.85 40.63 -13.09
C CYS A 21 1.43 40.68 -11.67
N PHE A 22 1.67 39.52 -11.06
CA PHE A 22 2.45 39.40 -9.84
C PHE A 22 3.94 39.62 -10.16
N ARG A 23 4.54 40.67 -9.59
CA ARG A 23 5.99 40.91 -9.62
C ARG A 23 6.65 40.13 -8.48
N TRP A 24 7.72 39.40 -8.78
CA TRP A 24 8.53 38.66 -7.81
C TRP A 24 9.76 39.49 -7.42
N ASN A 25 9.98 39.66 -6.11
CA ASN A 25 11.22 40.23 -5.59
C ASN A 25 12.24 39.09 -5.43
N ALA A 26 13.30 39.13 -6.24
CA ALA A 26 14.51 38.36 -6.00
C ALA A 26 15.28 39.02 -4.84
N ASN A 27 15.13 38.49 -3.62
CA ASN A 27 16.11 38.70 -2.55
C ASN A 27 15.99 37.57 -1.51
N ALA A 28 17.11 36.87 -1.32
CA ALA A 28 17.42 35.89 -0.28
C ALA A 28 16.49 34.66 -0.18
N MET A 29 16.76 33.64 -1.01
CA MET A 29 16.37 32.26 -0.69
C MET A 29 17.16 31.82 0.57
N PRO A 30 16.52 31.41 1.67
CA PRO A 30 17.23 30.67 2.70
C PRO A 30 17.77 29.40 2.07
N GLN A 31 19.06 29.08 2.25
CA GLN A 31 19.58 27.74 1.97
C GLN A 31 18.67 26.74 2.70
N SER A 32 17.81 26.04 1.96
CA SER A 32 16.97 25.01 2.54
C SER A 32 17.91 23.90 2.98
N SER A 33 18.13 23.78 4.30
CA SER A 33 18.81 22.64 4.89
C SER A 33 18.25 21.36 4.29
N SER A 34 19.10 20.47 3.79
CA SER A 34 18.70 19.14 3.31
C SER A 34 17.77 18.48 4.34
N PRO A 35 16.64 17.88 3.93
CA PRO A 35 15.73 17.25 4.89
C PRO A 35 16.48 16.20 5.70
N GLN A 36 16.18 16.15 7.00
CA GLN A 36 16.77 15.15 7.88
C GLN A 36 16.46 13.75 7.34
N THR A 37 17.48 12.91 7.25
CA THR A 37 17.31 11.50 6.89
C THR A 37 16.56 10.78 8.00
N PHE A 38 15.51 10.05 7.64
CA PHE A 38 14.78 9.22 8.59
C PHE A 38 15.68 8.10 9.12
N SER A 39 15.52 7.75 10.39
CA SER A 39 16.09 6.55 10.98
C SER A 39 15.03 5.89 11.84
N LEU A 40 15.01 4.56 11.82
CA LEU A 40 14.13 3.78 12.70
C LEU A 40 14.45 4.08 14.17
N PRO A 41 13.47 3.95 15.08
CA PRO A 41 13.67 4.25 16.51
C PRO A 41 14.79 3.45 17.17
N SER A 42 15.12 2.27 16.65
CA SER A 42 16.23 1.43 17.08
C SER A 42 17.09 0.98 15.90
N PRO A 43 18.39 0.75 16.12
CA PRO A 43 19.29 0.30 15.07
C PRO A 43 18.89 -1.07 14.54
N ILE A 44 19.09 -1.28 13.25
CA ILE A 44 18.90 -2.57 12.59
C ILE A 44 20.00 -3.53 13.08
N PRO A 45 19.66 -4.72 13.60
CA PRO A 45 20.66 -5.69 14.03
C PRO A 45 21.41 -6.26 12.82
N GLN A 46 22.57 -6.87 13.08
CA GLN A 46 23.19 -7.71 12.08
C GLN A 46 22.35 -8.97 11.90
N TRP A 47 21.81 -9.16 10.70
CA TRP A 47 21.05 -10.37 10.36
C TRP A 47 21.95 -11.59 10.32
N SER A 48 21.39 -12.77 10.63
CA SER A 48 22.13 -14.03 10.50
C SER A 48 22.57 -14.25 9.05
N GLN A 49 23.63 -15.03 8.86
CA GLN A 49 24.17 -15.28 7.53
C GLN A 49 23.14 -16.05 6.67
N GLY A 50 23.01 -15.63 5.42
CA GLY A 50 22.14 -16.24 4.42
C GLY A 50 22.78 -16.20 3.04
N GLN A 51 21.96 -16.35 1.99
CA GLN A 51 22.45 -16.40 0.60
C GLN A 51 22.65 -15.01 -0.02
N GLY A 52 21.76 -14.06 0.27
CA GLY A 52 21.84 -12.70 -0.31
C GLY A 52 21.01 -11.63 0.41
N PHE A 53 20.09 -12.02 1.31
CA PHE A 53 19.31 -11.08 2.12
C PHE A 53 20.22 -10.14 2.93
N ALA A 54 19.86 -8.85 2.93
CA ALA A 54 20.55 -7.78 3.64
C ALA A 54 22.04 -7.59 3.27
N SER A 55 22.46 -8.03 2.08
CA SER A 55 23.85 -7.87 1.61
C SER A 55 24.15 -6.51 0.96
N GLY A 56 23.13 -5.66 0.78
CA GLY A 56 23.22 -4.41 0.01
C GLY A 56 23.18 -4.59 -1.51
N LEU A 57 23.29 -5.81 -2.02
CA LEU A 57 23.32 -6.12 -3.45
C LEU A 57 22.28 -7.19 -3.80
N ILE A 58 21.59 -7.03 -4.93
CA ILE A 58 20.65 -8.04 -5.43
C ILE A 58 20.95 -8.33 -6.89
N ASN A 59 21.12 -9.61 -7.22
CA ASN A 59 21.30 -10.05 -8.60
C ASN A 59 19.94 -10.38 -9.25
N LEU A 60 19.59 -9.63 -10.29
CA LEU A 60 18.35 -9.78 -11.07
C LEU A 60 18.52 -10.70 -12.30
N GLY A 61 19.69 -11.32 -12.47
CA GLY A 61 20.05 -12.17 -13.60
C GLY A 61 21.32 -11.63 -14.28
N GLU A 62 21.14 -10.85 -15.34
CA GLU A 62 22.23 -10.18 -16.08
C GLU A 62 22.61 -8.81 -15.49
N ILE A 63 21.81 -8.29 -14.55
CA ILE A 63 22.04 -7.00 -13.89
C ILE A 63 22.05 -7.21 -12.38
N GLN A 64 23.10 -6.72 -11.73
CA GLN A 64 23.16 -6.59 -10.28
C GLN A 64 22.81 -5.17 -9.89
N VAL A 65 21.96 -5.02 -8.88
CA VAL A 65 21.50 -3.72 -8.39
C VAL A 65 21.95 -3.47 -6.95
N SER A 66 22.13 -2.19 -6.64
CA SER A 66 22.42 -1.68 -5.30
C SER A 66 21.48 -0.53 -4.95
N LYS A 67 21.10 -0.42 -3.68
CA LYS A 67 20.23 0.64 -3.17
C LYS A 67 21.07 1.85 -2.74
N VAL A 68 20.87 3.00 -3.38
CA VAL A 68 21.48 4.28 -2.99
C VAL A 68 20.46 5.12 -2.22
N THR A 69 20.87 5.60 -1.04
CA THR A 69 20.06 6.45 -0.15
C THR A 69 20.73 7.79 0.17
N ARG A 70 21.86 8.08 -0.47
CA ARG A 70 22.63 9.32 -0.35
C ARG A 70 22.35 10.18 -1.58
N PHE A 71 22.05 11.46 -1.34
CA PHE A 71 21.46 12.34 -2.33
C PHE A 71 22.02 13.75 -2.22
N GLU A 72 22.33 14.35 -3.37
CA GLU A 72 22.66 15.77 -3.50
C GLU A 72 21.42 16.54 -3.97
N PHE A 73 21.13 17.66 -3.32
CA PHE A 73 20.03 18.54 -3.69
C PHE A 73 20.24 19.17 -5.07
N ILE A 74 19.20 19.16 -5.90
CA ILE A 74 19.21 19.86 -7.20
C ILE A 74 18.31 21.09 -7.13
N TRP A 75 17.02 20.89 -6.84
CA TRP A 75 15.99 21.92 -6.91
C TRP A 75 14.76 21.56 -6.07
N SER A 76 14.02 22.58 -5.60
CA SER A 76 12.74 22.40 -4.91
C SER A 76 11.66 23.34 -5.42
N SER A 77 10.43 22.84 -5.52
CA SER A 77 9.25 23.62 -5.89
C SER A 77 8.69 24.47 -4.74
N SER A 78 9.36 24.55 -3.58
CA SER A 78 8.94 25.37 -2.45
C SER A 78 8.87 26.87 -2.76
N GLY A 79 9.59 27.33 -3.79
CA GLY A 79 9.45 28.70 -4.30
C GLY A 79 8.13 28.96 -5.04
N MET A 80 7.40 27.92 -5.47
CA MET A 80 6.22 28.00 -6.33
C MET A 80 4.90 27.62 -5.64
N LEU A 81 4.96 26.82 -4.57
CA LEU A 81 3.78 26.22 -3.92
C LEU A 81 3.83 26.41 -2.41
N ASP A 82 2.66 26.27 -1.75
CA ASP A 82 2.61 26.07 -0.30
C ASP A 82 3.60 24.96 0.08
N THR A 83 4.46 25.22 1.07
CA THR A 83 5.52 24.33 1.55
C THR A 83 5.07 22.88 1.78
N LYS A 84 3.78 22.67 2.12
CA LYS A 84 3.16 21.34 2.31
C LYS A 84 2.91 20.54 1.03
N LYS A 85 3.03 21.16 -0.15
CA LYS A 85 2.92 20.53 -1.47
C LYS A 85 4.19 20.68 -2.30
N ALA A 86 5.24 21.21 -1.69
CA ALA A 86 6.53 21.36 -2.34
C ALA A 86 7.18 19.98 -2.51
N VAL A 87 7.99 19.87 -3.56
CA VAL A 87 8.70 18.65 -3.93
C VAL A 87 10.15 19.02 -4.17
N THR A 88 11.06 18.15 -3.73
CA THR A 88 12.49 18.33 -3.95
C THR A 88 13.04 17.20 -4.80
N PHE A 89 13.94 17.56 -5.70
CA PHE A 89 14.60 16.68 -6.64
C PHE A 89 16.08 16.56 -6.29
N TYR A 90 16.60 15.34 -6.42
CA TYR A 90 17.93 14.99 -5.97
C TYR A 90 18.67 14.13 -6.99
N ARG A 91 20.00 14.30 -7.02
CA ARG A 91 20.93 13.43 -7.72
C ARG A 91 21.43 12.36 -6.74
N PRO A 92 21.40 11.06 -7.09
CA PRO A 92 22.04 10.05 -6.26
C PRO A 92 23.56 10.24 -6.29
N VAL A 93 24.21 10.13 -5.13
CA VAL A 93 25.67 10.27 -4.95
C VAL A 93 26.24 9.06 -4.20
N GLU A 94 27.57 8.99 -4.08
CA GLU A 94 28.26 7.82 -3.49
C GLU A 94 27.92 6.52 -4.23
N ILE A 95 27.89 6.59 -5.57
CA ILE A 95 27.60 5.44 -6.42
C ILE A 95 28.76 4.45 -6.33
N PRO A 96 28.53 3.16 -6.04
CA PRO A 96 29.60 2.18 -5.99
C PRO A 96 30.31 2.06 -7.35
N ASP A 97 31.62 1.79 -7.32
CA ASP A 97 32.42 1.61 -8.53
C ASP A 97 31.78 0.57 -9.46
N SER A 98 31.83 0.80 -10.78
CA SER A 98 31.18 0.02 -11.85
C SER A 98 29.65 0.11 -11.94
N PHE A 99 28.96 0.73 -10.98
CA PHE A 99 27.51 0.94 -11.07
C PHE A 99 27.15 2.21 -11.84
N ARG A 100 26.01 2.17 -12.52
CA ARG A 100 25.47 3.25 -13.35
C ARG A 100 24.12 3.72 -12.81
N ILE A 101 23.89 5.02 -12.90
CA ILE A 101 22.63 5.65 -12.47
C ILE A 101 21.51 5.29 -13.46
N LEU A 102 20.33 5.00 -12.91
CA LEU A 102 19.12 4.62 -13.67
C LEU A 102 17.99 5.67 -13.57
N GLY A 103 18.14 6.67 -12.71
CA GLY A 103 17.13 7.70 -12.45
C GLY A 103 17.58 8.69 -11.37
N HIS A 104 16.95 9.87 -11.33
CA HIS A 104 17.03 10.79 -10.20
C HIS A 104 15.92 10.51 -9.18
N TYR A 105 16.08 11.03 -7.97
CA TYR A 105 15.11 10.86 -6.90
C TYR A 105 14.27 12.12 -6.71
N CYS A 106 13.02 11.96 -6.31
CA CYS A 106 12.22 13.07 -5.80
C CYS A 106 11.32 12.63 -4.65
N GLN A 107 11.00 13.58 -3.77
CA GLN A 107 10.04 13.38 -2.70
C GLN A 107 9.36 14.69 -2.31
N SER A 108 8.23 14.56 -1.62
CA SER A 108 7.55 15.69 -0.99
C SER A 108 8.42 16.30 0.14
N CYS A 109 8.36 17.62 0.30
CA CYS A 109 9.12 18.36 1.30
C CYS A 109 8.61 18.19 2.74
N ASP A 110 7.40 17.66 2.91
CA ASP A 110 6.77 17.42 4.22
C ASP A 110 7.25 16.14 4.90
N LYS A 111 8.10 15.35 4.24
CA LYS A 111 8.63 14.08 4.76
C LYS A 111 10.16 14.10 4.95
N PRO A 112 10.68 13.41 5.97
CA PRO A 112 12.11 13.16 6.09
C PRO A 112 12.64 12.34 4.89
N LEU A 113 13.93 12.47 4.58
CA LEU A 113 14.55 11.75 3.48
C LEU A 113 14.65 10.26 3.81
N ARG A 114 14.00 9.42 3.00
CA ARG A 114 13.90 7.97 3.26
C ARG A 114 13.90 7.10 2.00
N GLY A 115 13.56 7.66 0.85
CA GLY A 115 13.52 6.88 -0.39
C GLY A 115 14.89 6.46 -0.86
N PHE A 116 14.90 5.82 -2.01
CA PHE A 116 16.10 5.25 -2.60
C PHE A 116 16.02 5.32 -4.12
N VAL A 117 17.17 5.19 -4.75
CA VAL A 117 17.28 4.87 -6.18
C VAL A 117 18.12 3.61 -6.32
N LEU A 118 17.72 2.71 -7.21
CA LEU A 118 18.56 1.60 -7.62
C LEU A 118 19.56 2.05 -8.68
N VAL A 119 20.81 1.67 -8.47
CA VAL A 119 21.86 1.72 -9.48
C VAL A 119 22.16 0.30 -9.94
N GLY A 120 22.56 0.16 -11.21
CA GLY A 120 22.78 -1.16 -11.83
C GLY A 120 24.19 -1.30 -12.39
N ARG A 121 24.69 -2.53 -12.39
CA ARG A 121 25.85 -2.93 -13.20
C ARG A 121 25.57 -4.25 -13.91
N GLU A 122 26.30 -4.45 -15.00
CA GLU A 122 26.26 -5.71 -15.74
C GLU A 122 26.95 -6.81 -14.93
N VAL A 123 26.41 -8.02 -15.02
CA VAL A 123 27.02 -9.23 -14.48
C VAL A 123 27.55 -10.04 -15.66
N GLU A 124 28.84 -10.39 -15.62
CA GLU A 124 29.39 -11.34 -16.58
C GLU A 124 28.71 -12.70 -16.38
N THR A 125 27.84 -13.09 -17.30
CA THR A 125 27.23 -14.42 -17.31
C THR A 125 28.11 -15.38 -18.10
N ALA A 126 28.18 -16.64 -17.66
CA ALA A 126 28.96 -17.69 -18.32
C ALA A 126 28.41 -18.12 -19.70
N ASP A 127 27.33 -17.48 -20.18
CA ASP A 127 26.76 -17.70 -21.51
C ASP A 127 27.60 -16.97 -22.59
N ILE A 128 28.83 -17.45 -22.75
CA ILE A 128 29.83 -17.06 -23.77
C ILE A 128 29.35 -17.46 -25.20
N CYS A 129 28.17 -18.08 -25.33
CA CYS A 129 27.72 -18.74 -26.56
C CYS A 129 26.85 -17.88 -27.50
N ASN A 130 26.45 -16.66 -27.13
CA ASN A 130 25.65 -15.79 -28.01
C ASN A 130 26.37 -14.46 -28.28
N GLN A 131 27.25 -14.46 -29.30
CA GLN A 131 27.93 -13.25 -29.78
C GLN A 131 26.96 -12.18 -30.33
N ASP A 132 25.69 -12.53 -30.58
CA ASP A 132 24.64 -11.62 -31.06
C ASP A 132 23.84 -10.93 -29.94
N LYS A 133 24.11 -11.22 -28.66
CA LYS A 133 23.33 -10.65 -27.55
C LYS A 133 23.83 -9.25 -27.20
N LEU A 134 22.99 -8.24 -27.42
CA LEU A 134 23.25 -6.85 -27.04
C LEU A 134 23.56 -6.73 -25.53
N PRO A 135 24.44 -5.80 -25.10
CA PRO A 135 24.79 -5.65 -23.69
C PRO A 135 23.56 -5.32 -22.83
N PRO A 136 23.47 -5.81 -21.58
CA PRO A 136 22.33 -5.54 -20.68
C PRO A 136 22.03 -4.05 -20.49
N MET A 137 23.07 -3.22 -20.49
CA MET A 137 22.99 -1.80 -20.21
C MET A 137 23.71 -1.00 -21.32
N LYS A 138 23.13 0.15 -21.73
CA LYS A 138 23.74 1.00 -22.76
C LYS A 138 23.43 2.48 -22.51
N ASN A 139 24.39 3.34 -22.82
CA ASN A 139 24.17 4.78 -22.79
C ASN A 139 23.04 5.19 -23.76
N PRO A 140 22.24 6.22 -23.42
CA PRO A 140 21.25 6.78 -24.32
C PRO A 140 21.89 7.37 -25.58
N LEU A 141 21.07 7.54 -26.62
CA LEU A 141 21.48 8.24 -27.84
C LEU A 141 21.51 9.76 -27.63
N ASP A 142 20.58 10.26 -26.83
CA ASP A 142 20.39 11.67 -26.50
C ASP A 142 19.48 11.80 -25.26
N PHE A 143 19.21 13.03 -24.82
CA PHE A 143 18.23 13.35 -23.79
C PHE A 143 17.13 14.26 -24.36
N LYS A 144 15.88 13.82 -24.21
CA LYS A 144 14.71 14.61 -24.60
C LYS A 144 14.24 15.47 -23.43
N LEU A 145 14.07 16.77 -23.68
CA LEU A 145 13.48 17.70 -22.71
C LEU A 145 11.99 17.41 -22.54
N VAL A 146 11.56 17.14 -21.32
CA VAL A 146 10.15 16.93 -20.95
C VAL A 146 9.52 18.23 -20.46
N TRP A 147 10.22 18.96 -19.59
CA TRP A 147 9.73 20.21 -19.02
C TRP A 147 10.88 21.09 -18.54
N GLY A 148 10.70 22.40 -18.60
CA GLY A 148 11.59 23.40 -18.00
C GLY A 148 10.81 24.66 -17.62
N GLU A 149 11.19 25.29 -16.51
CA GLU A 149 10.38 26.33 -15.84
C GLU A 149 10.09 27.58 -16.68
N ASN A 150 10.81 27.84 -17.78
CA ASN A 150 10.66 29.06 -18.60
C ASN A 150 10.63 28.76 -20.12
N ALA A 151 9.64 28.01 -20.60
CA ALA A 151 9.43 27.85 -22.05
C ALA A 151 8.79 29.11 -22.73
N ALA A 152 8.33 30.11 -21.96
CA ALA A 152 7.56 31.25 -22.47
C ALA A 152 8.15 32.66 -22.20
N SER A 153 9.20 32.79 -21.36
CA SER A 153 9.88 34.05 -21.10
C SER A 153 11.39 33.86 -21.21
N LEU A 154 12.09 34.76 -21.91
CA LEU A 154 13.54 34.76 -22.17
C LEU A 154 14.43 34.94 -20.91
N GLU A 155 13.92 34.63 -19.72
CA GLU A 155 14.70 34.56 -18.48
C GLU A 155 15.01 33.09 -18.17
N ILE A 156 16.26 32.78 -17.84
CA ILE A 156 16.82 31.43 -17.68
C ILE A 156 15.92 30.56 -16.79
N SER A 157 15.49 29.40 -17.28
CA SER A 157 14.75 28.40 -16.47
C SER A 157 15.68 27.88 -15.36
N SER A 158 15.19 27.81 -14.12
CA SER A 158 16.04 27.37 -13.00
C SER A 158 16.21 25.83 -12.93
N VAL A 159 15.38 25.08 -13.67
CA VAL A 159 15.36 23.62 -13.67
C VAL A 159 14.86 23.04 -15.01
N TYR A 160 15.44 21.90 -15.40
CA TYR A 160 15.13 21.15 -16.62
C TYR A 160 14.98 19.65 -16.32
N PHE A 161 13.98 19.03 -16.92
CA PHE A 161 13.65 17.62 -16.76
C PHE A 161 13.86 16.88 -18.08
N TRP A 162 14.66 15.84 -18.03
CA TRP A 162 15.10 15.09 -19.18
C TRP A 162 14.72 13.62 -19.05
N VAL A 163 14.35 13.00 -20.17
CA VAL A 163 14.19 11.55 -20.27
C VAL A 163 15.24 11.04 -21.27
N PRO A 164 15.99 9.98 -20.94
CA PRO A 164 16.94 9.38 -21.89
C PRO A 164 16.22 8.87 -23.13
N GLU A 165 16.76 9.13 -24.32
CA GLU A 165 16.30 8.50 -25.57
C GLU A 165 17.04 7.17 -25.75
N PRO A 166 16.35 6.02 -25.53
CA PRO A 166 17.02 4.73 -25.53
C PRO A 166 17.39 4.31 -26.96
N PRO A 167 18.54 3.61 -27.14
CA PRO A 167 18.83 2.92 -28.39
C PRO A 167 17.76 1.88 -28.74
N GLU A 168 17.70 1.46 -29.99
CA GLU A 168 16.81 0.37 -30.42
C GLU A 168 17.04 -0.90 -29.58
N GLY A 169 15.96 -1.49 -29.08
CA GLY A 169 16.01 -2.64 -28.17
C GLY A 169 16.18 -2.30 -26.68
N TYR A 170 16.27 -1.02 -26.30
CA TYR A 170 16.41 -0.58 -24.91
C TYR A 170 15.23 0.26 -24.43
N LYS A 171 15.14 0.45 -23.10
CA LYS A 171 14.18 1.33 -22.42
C LYS A 171 14.89 2.22 -21.39
N ALA A 172 14.39 3.44 -21.25
CA ALA A 172 14.73 4.30 -20.11
C ALA A 172 13.98 3.83 -18.86
N LEU A 173 14.56 4.03 -17.69
CA LEU A 173 13.95 3.62 -16.42
C LEU A 173 13.50 4.79 -15.54
N GLY A 174 14.02 5.99 -15.79
CA GLY A 174 13.76 7.17 -14.97
C GLY A 174 14.02 8.49 -15.68
N CYS A 175 13.83 9.58 -14.95
CA CYS A 175 14.08 10.95 -15.39
C CYS A 175 15.35 11.51 -14.75
N LEU A 176 15.99 12.46 -15.44
CA LEU A 176 17.15 13.21 -14.99
C LEU A 176 16.77 14.69 -14.81
N VAL A 177 17.31 15.35 -13.79
CA VAL A 177 17.05 16.78 -13.52
C VAL A 177 18.35 17.57 -13.53
N THR A 178 18.38 18.72 -14.20
CA THR A 178 19.52 19.66 -14.21
C THR A 178 19.08 21.08 -13.89
N THR A 179 20.03 21.92 -13.48
CA THR A 179 19.84 23.37 -13.29
C THR A 179 20.38 24.20 -14.46
N LYS A 180 20.98 23.53 -15.46
CA LYS A 180 21.50 24.14 -16.68
C LYS A 180 20.72 23.65 -17.89
N HIS A 181 20.54 24.54 -18.87
CA HIS A 181 19.84 24.24 -20.13
C HIS A 181 20.62 23.29 -21.04
N GLU A 182 21.94 23.18 -20.85
CA GLU A 182 22.74 22.25 -21.64
C GLU A 182 22.25 20.81 -21.46
N LYS A 183 22.25 20.06 -22.56
CA LYS A 183 21.89 18.65 -22.53
C LYS A 183 22.84 17.89 -21.58
N PRO A 184 22.32 16.97 -20.75
CA PRO A 184 23.15 16.11 -19.94
C PRO A 184 24.11 15.27 -20.78
N SER A 185 25.25 14.91 -20.20
CA SER A 185 26.19 14.00 -20.85
C SER A 185 25.64 12.58 -20.92
N LEU A 186 25.96 11.83 -21.98
CA LEU A 186 25.41 10.49 -22.24
C LEU A 186 25.87 9.41 -21.23
N ASP A 187 26.87 9.70 -20.42
CA ASP A 187 27.36 8.81 -19.36
C ASP A 187 26.62 8.97 -18.02
N GLU A 188 25.85 10.06 -17.86
CA GLU A 188 25.11 10.42 -16.63
C GLU A 188 24.04 9.39 -16.23
N MET A 189 23.41 8.74 -17.20
CA MET A 189 22.34 7.77 -16.96
C MET A 189 22.36 6.68 -18.03
N CYS A 190 21.91 5.48 -17.67
CA CYS A 190 21.93 4.32 -18.56
C CYS A 190 20.52 3.83 -18.90
N CYS A 191 20.36 3.31 -20.11
CA CYS A 191 19.18 2.55 -20.54
C CYS A 191 19.41 1.04 -20.37
N VAL A 192 18.33 0.27 -20.30
CA VAL A 192 18.36 -1.19 -20.06
C VAL A 192 17.67 -1.94 -21.20
N ARG A 193 18.23 -3.09 -21.58
CA ARG A 193 17.73 -3.93 -22.67
C ARG A 193 16.29 -4.39 -22.38
N THR A 194 15.42 -4.35 -23.39
CA THR A 194 13.95 -4.45 -23.21
C THR A 194 13.50 -5.72 -22.51
N ASP A 195 14.13 -6.87 -22.77
CA ASP A 195 13.84 -8.16 -22.13
C ASP A 195 14.14 -8.21 -20.63
N LEU A 196 15.04 -7.34 -20.16
CA LEU A 196 15.40 -7.12 -18.75
C LEU A 196 14.53 -6.07 -18.05
N THR A 197 13.51 -5.56 -18.75
CA THR A 197 12.58 -4.56 -18.23
C THR A 197 11.15 -5.11 -18.12
N HIS A 198 10.32 -4.38 -17.37
CA HIS A 198 8.92 -4.70 -17.18
C HIS A 198 8.06 -3.44 -17.28
N LYS A 199 6.80 -3.59 -17.70
CA LYS A 199 5.85 -2.48 -17.80
C LYS A 199 5.60 -1.86 -16.43
N CYS A 200 5.43 -0.55 -16.41
CA CYS A 200 5.16 0.22 -15.20
C CYS A 200 4.04 1.23 -15.43
N GLU A 201 3.44 1.68 -14.32
CA GLU A 201 2.36 2.65 -14.32
C GLU A 201 2.63 3.76 -13.29
N PRO A 202 2.11 4.99 -13.51
CA PRO A 202 2.14 6.03 -12.49
C PRO A 202 1.34 5.58 -11.27
N TYR A 203 1.90 5.80 -10.09
CA TYR A 203 1.36 5.29 -8.83
C TYR A 203 0.90 6.42 -7.89
N ARG A 204 1.80 6.97 -7.07
CA ARG A 204 1.48 8.14 -6.23
C ARG A 204 1.82 9.41 -6.99
N GLN A 205 0.84 10.28 -7.17
CA GLN A 205 1.03 11.63 -7.67
C GLN A 205 1.75 12.47 -6.61
N ILE A 206 2.95 12.95 -6.94
CA ILE A 206 3.84 13.69 -6.05
C ILE A 206 3.66 15.19 -6.26
N LEU A 207 3.59 15.63 -7.53
CA LEU A 207 3.41 17.03 -7.90
C LEU A 207 2.34 17.17 -8.98
N THR A 208 1.55 18.23 -8.90
CA THR A 208 0.76 18.71 -10.04
C THR A 208 0.72 20.22 -10.03
N SER A 209 1.32 20.79 -11.07
CA SER A 209 1.24 22.21 -11.36
C SER A 209 0.28 22.38 -12.54
N GLY A 210 -0.90 22.92 -12.26
CA GLY A 210 -1.94 23.16 -13.26
C GLY A 210 -1.79 24.54 -13.89
N SER A 211 -1.76 24.60 -15.21
CA SER A 211 -1.93 25.84 -15.98
C SER A 211 -3.25 25.81 -16.74
N ARG A 212 -3.82 27.00 -17.04
CA ARG A 212 -4.99 27.13 -17.92
C ARG A 212 -4.70 26.69 -19.36
N ILE A 213 -3.43 26.64 -19.73
CA ILE A 213 -2.95 26.11 -21.00
C ILE A 213 -2.39 24.70 -20.72
N PRO A 214 -2.99 23.64 -21.28
CA PRO A 214 -2.58 22.26 -21.11
C PRO A 214 -1.07 22.02 -21.29
N GLU A 215 -0.45 22.64 -22.27
CA GLU A 215 0.98 22.46 -22.60
C GLU A 215 1.93 22.93 -21.49
N PHE A 216 1.44 23.77 -20.57
CA PHE A 216 2.20 24.24 -19.41
C PHE A 216 1.82 23.53 -18.11
N SER A 217 0.98 22.49 -18.16
CA SER A 217 0.78 21.63 -16.99
C SER A 217 1.97 20.70 -16.80
N PHE A 218 2.35 20.48 -15.54
CA PHE A 218 3.44 19.58 -15.17
C PHE A 218 2.99 18.66 -14.06
N GLN A 219 3.20 17.35 -14.27
CA GLN A 219 2.88 16.33 -13.29
C GLN A 219 4.11 15.49 -13.00
N VAL A 220 4.28 15.12 -11.73
CA VAL A 220 5.30 14.18 -11.28
C VAL A 220 4.62 13.08 -10.49
N CYS A 221 4.92 11.84 -10.85
CA CYS A 221 4.40 10.65 -10.20
C CYS A 221 5.54 9.69 -9.87
N SER A 222 5.39 8.96 -8.76
CA SER A 222 6.17 7.72 -8.55
C SER A 222 5.70 6.64 -9.51
N LEU A 223 6.55 5.63 -9.73
CA LEU A 223 6.28 4.50 -10.62
C LEU A 223 6.18 3.20 -9.83
N ARG A 224 5.30 2.31 -10.29
CA ARG A 224 5.23 0.92 -9.84
C ARG A 224 5.08 -0.05 -11.00
N PRO A 225 5.40 -1.34 -10.85
CA PRO A 225 5.22 -2.32 -11.91
C PRO A 225 3.72 -2.60 -12.09
N CYS A 226 3.30 -2.90 -13.32
CA CYS A 226 1.90 -3.24 -13.59
C CYS A 226 1.54 -4.62 -13.02
N ASP A 227 2.41 -5.61 -13.21
CA ASP A 227 2.27 -6.96 -12.65
C ASP A 227 2.89 -7.02 -11.25
N ARG A 228 2.11 -7.47 -10.27
CA ARG A 228 2.39 -7.35 -8.84
C ARG A 228 1.93 -8.60 -8.09
N GLY A 229 2.35 -8.70 -6.83
CA GLY A 229 2.12 -9.88 -6.00
C GLY A 229 3.32 -10.81 -5.98
N MET A 230 3.13 -11.99 -5.38
CA MET A 230 4.21 -12.93 -5.06
C MET A 230 4.97 -13.41 -6.29
N LEU A 231 4.29 -13.54 -7.44
CA LEU A 231 4.88 -14.01 -8.69
C LEU A 231 5.39 -12.87 -9.59
N GLY A 232 5.05 -11.62 -9.25
CA GLY A 232 5.40 -10.44 -10.04
C GLY A 232 6.92 -10.25 -10.11
N LYS A 233 7.44 -10.07 -11.33
CA LYS A 233 8.89 -9.95 -11.57
C LYS A 233 9.39 -8.50 -11.68
N GLY A 234 8.48 -7.53 -11.70
CA GLY A 234 8.84 -6.12 -11.84
C GLY A 234 9.54 -5.55 -10.60
N VAL A 235 10.62 -4.80 -10.82
CA VAL A 235 11.45 -4.17 -9.77
C VAL A 235 11.45 -2.65 -9.99
N CYS A 236 10.94 -1.91 -9.01
CA CYS A 236 10.98 -0.45 -9.01
C CYS A 236 12.40 0.06 -8.80
N VAL A 237 12.81 1.02 -9.64
CA VAL A 237 14.10 1.71 -9.49
C VAL A 237 14.05 2.79 -8.40
N GLY A 238 12.86 3.21 -7.93
CA GLY A 238 12.73 4.28 -6.94
C GLY A 238 12.85 5.70 -7.51
N THR A 239 12.86 5.81 -8.84
CA THR A 239 12.78 7.08 -9.59
C THR A 239 11.33 7.55 -9.74
N PHE A 240 11.16 8.73 -10.34
CA PHE A 240 9.87 9.29 -10.73
C PHE A 240 9.70 9.33 -12.26
N PHE A 241 8.45 9.54 -12.68
CA PHE A 241 8.06 9.91 -14.03
C PHE A 241 7.49 11.33 -14.01
N CYS A 242 7.76 12.09 -15.07
CA CYS A 242 7.20 13.41 -15.26
C CYS A 242 6.63 13.57 -16.67
N SER A 243 5.58 14.40 -16.80
CA SER A 243 4.92 14.67 -18.08
C SER A 243 4.45 16.12 -18.18
N SER A 244 4.53 16.66 -19.39
CA SER A 244 3.88 17.90 -19.80
C SER A 244 2.55 17.61 -20.50
N GLY A 245 1.48 18.36 -20.21
CA GLY A 245 0.18 18.12 -20.85
C GLY A 245 -0.74 17.16 -20.08
N TRP A 246 -2.06 17.30 -20.26
CA TRP A 246 -3.09 16.50 -19.57
C TRP A 246 -3.31 15.09 -20.18
N THR A 247 -2.42 14.61 -21.04
CA THR A 247 -2.61 13.35 -21.77
C THR A 247 -1.99 12.17 -21.03
N MET A 248 -2.72 11.63 -20.06
CA MET A 248 -2.47 10.32 -19.42
C MET A 248 -2.74 9.12 -20.37
N ARG A 249 -2.82 9.34 -21.70
CA ARG A 249 -3.26 8.33 -22.69
C ARG A 249 -2.13 7.72 -23.52
N GLU A 250 -0.89 8.19 -23.39
CA GLU A 250 0.28 7.58 -24.04
C GLU A 250 0.94 6.57 -23.09
N ASP A 251 1.56 5.54 -23.67
CA ASP A 251 2.40 4.58 -22.92
C ASP A 251 3.47 5.35 -22.13
N VAL A 252 3.65 5.01 -20.86
CA VAL A 252 4.71 5.59 -20.03
C VAL A 252 6.05 5.32 -20.71
N PRO A 253 6.86 6.35 -21.05
CA PRO A 253 8.09 6.20 -21.82
C PRO A 253 9.24 5.56 -21.02
N VAL A 254 8.99 5.19 -19.77
CA VAL A 254 9.93 4.54 -18.87
C VAL A 254 9.41 3.19 -18.43
N ALA A 255 10.33 2.31 -18.03
CA ALA A 255 10.04 0.95 -17.57
C ALA A 255 10.57 0.71 -16.16
N CYS A 256 10.12 -0.40 -15.54
CA CYS A 256 10.77 -0.97 -14.36
C CYS A 256 11.82 -2.00 -14.79
N LEU A 257 12.70 -2.39 -13.87
CA LEU A 257 13.56 -3.57 -14.06
C LEU A 257 12.74 -4.85 -13.95
N LYS A 258 13.28 -5.96 -14.44
CA LYS A 258 12.68 -7.30 -14.32
C LYS A 258 13.66 -8.24 -13.63
N ASN A 259 13.23 -8.89 -12.56
CA ASN A 259 14.01 -9.95 -11.93
C ASN A 259 13.82 -11.27 -12.70
N LEU A 260 14.88 -11.69 -13.39
CA LEU A 260 14.95 -12.96 -14.11
C LEU A 260 15.75 -14.03 -13.36
N ASN A 261 16.26 -13.73 -12.17
CA ASN A 261 16.97 -14.71 -11.35
C ASN A 261 15.96 -15.67 -10.70
N PRO A 262 15.95 -16.96 -11.09
CA PRO A 262 14.98 -17.93 -10.57
C PRO A 262 15.22 -18.26 -9.09
N ALA A 263 16.44 -18.09 -8.58
CA ALA A 263 16.80 -18.51 -7.23
C ALA A 263 16.35 -17.51 -6.14
N ILE A 264 15.96 -16.28 -6.52
CA ILE A 264 15.51 -15.19 -5.61
C ILE A 264 16.35 -15.11 -4.31
N LEU A 265 17.67 -15.19 -4.43
CA LEU A 265 18.64 -15.33 -3.32
C LEU A 265 18.57 -14.21 -2.26
N ALA A 266 17.93 -13.10 -2.60
CA ALA A 266 17.74 -11.97 -1.70
C ALA A 266 16.60 -12.17 -0.69
N MET A 267 15.76 -13.19 -0.84
CA MET A 267 14.72 -13.51 0.14
C MET A 267 15.33 -14.01 1.46
N PRO A 268 14.72 -13.69 2.62
CA PRO A 268 15.21 -14.14 3.92
C PRO A 268 15.02 -15.65 4.10
N ASN A 269 15.98 -16.34 4.71
CA ASN A 269 15.81 -17.72 5.14
C ASN A 269 14.94 -17.83 6.41
N LEU A 270 14.59 -19.05 6.85
CA LEU A 270 13.74 -19.27 8.02
C LEU A 270 14.23 -18.56 9.29
N GLN A 271 15.53 -18.61 9.58
CA GLN A 271 16.10 -17.95 10.75
C GLN A 271 15.98 -16.42 10.65
N GLN A 272 16.22 -15.86 9.47
CA GLN A 272 16.08 -14.43 9.21
C GLN A 272 14.61 -13.99 9.30
N ILE A 273 13.65 -14.80 8.84
CA ILE A 273 12.21 -14.53 9.02
C ILE A 273 11.86 -14.40 10.50
N HIS A 274 12.26 -15.35 11.34
CA HIS A 274 12.01 -15.29 12.78
C HIS A 274 12.68 -14.06 13.42
N ALA A 275 13.90 -13.71 12.99
CA ALA A 275 14.58 -12.50 13.46
C ALA A 275 13.84 -11.22 13.07
N LEU A 276 13.32 -11.15 11.83
CA LEU A 276 12.52 -10.03 11.33
C LEU A 276 11.21 -9.88 12.11
N ILE A 277 10.49 -10.97 12.34
CA ILE A 277 9.23 -10.97 13.12
C ILE A 277 9.51 -10.57 14.57
N ASN A 278 10.59 -11.07 15.19
CA ASN A 278 10.96 -10.66 16.54
C ASN A 278 11.28 -9.15 16.62
N HIS A 279 11.97 -8.62 15.60
CA HIS A 279 12.45 -7.24 15.60
C HIS A 279 11.36 -6.21 15.23
N TYR A 280 10.45 -6.55 14.31
CA TYR A 280 9.44 -5.63 13.77
C TYR A 280 7.99 -5.97 14.11
N GLY A 281 7.74 -7.19 14.61
CA GLY A 281 6.40 -7.71 14.90
C GLY A 281 5.54 -6.69 15.65
N PRO A 282 4.49 -6.14 15.02
CA PRO A 282 3.66 -5.11 15.63
C PRO A 282 2.88 -5.65 16.83
N THR A 283 2.55 -4.76 17.76
CA THR A 283 1.54 -5.04 18.80
C THR A 283 0.17 -4.59 18.29
N ILE A 284 -0.77 -5.52 18.22
CA ILE A 284 -2.16 -5.22 17.86
C ILE A 284 -2.99 -4.97 19.13
N PHE A 285 -3.60 -3.79 19.24
CA PHE A 285 -4.53 -3.44 20.31
C PHE A 285 -5.98 -3.59 19.83
N PHE A 286 -6.78 -4.29 20.62
CA PHE A 286 -8.22 -4.38 20.45
C PHE A 286 -8.90 -3.25 21.23
N HIS A 287 -10.03 -2.76 20.74
CA HIS A 287 -10.75 -1.68 21.38
C HIS A 287 -11.10 -2.00 22.86
N PRO A 288 -11.05 -1.06 23.82
CA PRO A 288 -11.32 -1.34 25.25
C PRO A 288 -12.71 -1.92 25.57
N GLN A 289 -13.64 -1.81 24.63
CA GLN A 289 -15.01 -2.33 24.72
C GLN A 289 -15.23 -3.53 23.80
N GLU A 290 -14.17 -4.10 23.22
CA GLU A 290 -14.27 -5.31 22.44
C GLU A 290 -14.68 -6.48 23.33
N ILE A 291 -15.64 -7.26 22.87
CA ILE A 291 -16.11 -8.47 23.54
C ILE A 291 -15.89 -9.73 22.69
N TYR A 292 -15.69 -9.56 21.38
CA TYR A 292 -15.38 -10.62 20.43
C TYR A 292 -13.86 -10.57 20.18
N LEU A 293 -13.10 -11.20 21.06
CA LEU A 293 -11.64 -11.17 20.99
C LEU A 293 -11.12 -12.25 20.04
N PRO A 294 -9.87 -12.12 19.54
CA PRO A 294 -9.27 -13.15 18.71
C PRO A 294 -9.05 -14.45 19.51
N SER A 295 -8.80 -15.53 18.79
CA SER A 295 -8.30 -16.80 19.34
C SER A 295 -7.38 -17.49 18.34
N SER A 296 -6.73 -18.57 18.75
CA SER A 296 -6.17 -19.50 17.76
C SER A 296 -7.26 -20.35 17.12
N VAL A 297 -7.05 -20.72 15.86
CA VAL A 297 -7.83 -21.72 15.13
C VAL A 297 -7.89 -23.05 15.91
N ASP A 298 -6.77 -23.50 16.49
CA ASP A 298 -6.72 -24.72 17.29
C ASP A 298 -7.66 -24.62 18.51
N TRP A 299 -7.69 -23.48 19.19
CA TRP A 299 -8.62 -23.24 20.29
C TRP A 299 -10.06 -23.25 19.79
N PHE A 300 -10.34 -22.60 18.67
CA PHE A 300 -11.70 -22.53 18.10
C PHE A 300 -12.26 -23.92 17.77
N PHE A 301 -11.45 -24.79 17.14
CA PHE A 301 -11.84 -26.17 16.85
C PHE A 301 -12.02 -27.00 18.14
N ASN A 302 -11.08 -26.89 19.09
CA ASN A 302 -11.16 -27.62 20.35
C ASN A 302 -12.33 -27.20 21.24
N ASN A 303 -12.88 -25.99 21.05
CA ASN A 303 -14.01 -25.48 21.82
C ASN A 303 -15.37 -25.68 21.13
N GLY A 304 -15.44 -26.53 20.11
CA GLY A 304 -16.71 -27.06 19.60
C GLY A 304 -17.18 -26.44 18.30
N ALA A 305 -16.31 -25.81 17.50
CA ALA A 305 -16.63 -25.49 16.12
C ALA A 305 -17.05 -26.75 15.35
N LEU A 306 -18.05 -26.60 14.48
CA LEU A 306 -18.68 -27.69 13.75
C LEU A 306 -18.56 -27.48 12.25
N LEU A 307 -18.27 -28.54 11.51
CA LEU A 307 -18.35 -28.59 10.06
C LEU A 307 -19.77 -28.99 9.65
N TYR A 308 -20.38 -28.22 8.78
CA TYR A 308 -21.68 -28.52 8.20
C TYR A 308 -21.55 -28.92 6.75
N THR A 309 -22.44 -29.82 6.32
CA THR A 309 -22.60 -30.24 4.93
C THR A 309 -24.00 -29.87 4.46
N LYS A 310 -24.12 -29.35 3.24
CA LYS A 310 -25.40 -28.98 2.63
C LYS A 310 -26.37 -30.16 2.62
N GLY A 311 -27.58 -29.94 3.14
CA GLY A 311 -28.60 -30.98 3.27
C GLY A 311 -28.50 -31.84 4.54
N VAL A 312 -27.43 -31.69 5.32
CA VAL A 312 -27.25 -32.39 6.61
C VAL A 312 -27.52 -31.42 7.77
N SER A 313 -28.47 -31.76 8.65
CA SER A 313 -28.93 -30.87 9.72
C SER A 313 -28.02 -30.85 10.96
N LYS A 314 -27.17 -31.88 11.12
CA LYS A 314 -26.24 -32.07 12.23
C LYS A 314 -24.82 -31.74 11.77
N GLY A 315 -24.14 -30.87 12.49
CA GLY A 315 -22.73 -30.56 12.25
C GLY A 315 -21.82 -31.64 12.82
N GLU A 316 -20.70 -31.87 12.15
CA GLU A 316 -19.64 -32.79 12.56
C GLU A 316 -18.58 -32.03 13.35
N ARG A 317 -17.98 -32.69 14.35
CA ARG A 317 -16.90 -32.07 15.13
C ARG A 317 -15.67 -31.90 14.24
N ILE A 318 -15.04 -30.72 14.31
CA ILE A 318 -13.77 -30.47 13.64
C ILE A 318 -12.63 -31.00 14.52
N ASP A 319 -11.68 -31.71 13.91
CA ASP A 319 -10.47 -32.18 14.58
C ASP A 319 -9.59 -30.99 14.99
N ALA A 320 -8.74 -31.15 16.01
CA ALA A 320 -7.91 -30.07 16.55
C ALA A 320 -7.05 -29.35 15.49
N THR A 321 -6.58 -30.08 14.47
CA THR A 321 -5.76 -29.55 13.36
C THR A 321 -6.57 -29.21 12.11
N GLY A 322 -7.91 -29.40 12.15
CA GLY A 322 -8.78 -29.29 10.99
C GLY A 322 -8.64 -30.44 9.99
N SER A 323 -8.18 -31.62 10.42
CA SER A 323 -7.82 -32.71 9.49
C SER A 323 -8.99 -33.36 8.73
N ASN A 324 -10.19 -33.19 9.26
CA ASN A 324 -11.42 -33.64 8.62
C ASN A 324 -12.10 -32.55 7.77
N LEU A 325 -11.47 -31.38 7.61
CA LEU A 325 -11.97 -30.35 6.71
C LEU A 325 -11.69 -30.73 5.25
N PRO A 326 -12.64 -30.51 4.32
CA PRO A 326 -12.37 -30.69 2.91
C PRO A 326 -11.32 -29.67 2.44
N GLY A 327 -10.19 -30.17 1.95
CA GLY A 327 -9.07 -29.35 1.46
C GLY A 327 -9.15 -29.03 -0.03
N GLY A 328 -8.63 -27.87 -0.42
CA GLY A 328 -8.49 -27.39 -1.81
C GLY A 328 -9.81 -27.07 -2.51
N GLY A 329 -9.77 -26.85 -3.83
CA GLY A 329 -10.94 -26.51 -4.64
C GLY A 329 -11.35 -25.04 -4.52
N SER A 330 -12.59 -24.74 -4.86
CA SER A 330 -13.20 -23.42 -4.72
C SER A 330 -14.40 -23.48 -3.77
N ASN A 331 -14.89 -22.32 -3.35
CA ASN A 331 -16.14 -22.25 -2.63
C ASN A 331 -17.33 -22.71 -3.50
N ASP A 332 -17.84 -23.91 -3.23
CA ASP A 332 -18.96 -24.56 -3.92
C ASP A 332 -20.28 -24.53 -3.12
N GLY A 333 -20.26 -23.88 -1.95
CA GLY A 333 -21.38 -23.79 -1.01
C GLY A 333 -21.84 -25.15 -0.46
N GLN A 334 -21.01 -26.19 -0.53
CA GLN A 334 -21.34 -27.52 0.02
C GLN A 334 -21.03 -27.63 1.51
N PHE A 335 -20.04 -26.88 1.99
CA PHE A 335 -19.54 -26.98 3.36
C PHE A 335 -19.40 -25.60 3.99
N TRP A 336 -19.62 -25.49 5.29
CA TRP A 336 -19.30 -24.29 6.06
C TRP A 336 -18.97 -24.65 7.51
N ILE A 337 -18.22 -23.79 8.19
CA ILE A 337 -17.98 -23.91 9.63
C ILE A 337 -19.03 -23.08 10.38
N ASP A 338 -19.50 -23.55 11.54
CA ASP A 338 -20.37 -22.78 12.43
C ASP A 338 -19.98 -23.02 13.89
N LEU A 339 -20.49 -22.17 14.78
CA LEU A 339 -20.32 -22.24 16.22
C LEU A 339 -21.00 -23.51 16.81
N PRO A 340 -20.58 -23.95 18.02
CA PRO A 340 -21.30 -25.00 18.72
C PRO A 340 -22.76 -24.59 18.99
N ARG A 341 -23.64 -25.59 19.05
CA ARG A 341 -25.08 -25.40 19.36
C ARG A 341 -25.41 -25.49 20.85
N ASP A 342 -24.42 -25.76 21.69
CA ASP A 342 -24.57 -25.87 23.13
C ASP A 342 -24.35 -24.51 23.83
N ASP A 343 -24.30 -24.55 25.16
CA ASP A 343 -24.06 -23.39 26.03
C ASP A 343 -22.69 -22.74 25.83
N LYS A 344 -21.75 -23.40 25.13
CA LYS A 344 -20.44 -22.84 24.81
C LYS A 344 -20.48 -21.83 23.67
N ARG A 345 -21.58 -21.73 22.91
CA ARG A 345 -21.69 -20.82 21.77
C ARG A 345 -21.24 -19.39 22.08
N ASP A 346 -21.74 -18.82 23.16
CA ASP A 346 -21.41 -17.44 23.54
C ASP A 346 -19.98 -17.31 24.09
N VAL A 347 -19.41 -18.39 24.64
CA VAL A 347 -18.00 -18.44 25.05
C VAL A 347 -17.11 -18.44 23.82
N VAL A 348 -17.42 -19.29 22.82
CA VAL A 348 -16.65 -19.39 21.58
C VAL A 348 -16.69 -18.08 20.80
N LYS A 349 -17.85 -17.42 20.73
CA LYS A 349 -17.98 -16.08 20.12
C LYS A 349 -17.04 -15.04 20.72
N ARG A 350 -16.88 -15.05 22.05
CA ARG A 350 -16.02 -14.08 22.76
C ARG A 350 -14.53 -14.31 22.49
N GLY A 351 -14.16 -15.48 21.94
CA GLY A 351 -12.79 -15.86 21.70
C GLY A 351 -11.99 -16.08 22.99
N ASP A 352 -10.69 -16.23 22.82
CA ASP A 352 -9.73 -16.43 23.91
C ASP A 352 -8.42 -15.77 23.55
N LEU A 353 -8.27 -14.52 24.01
CA LEU A 353 -7.11 -13.68 23.75
C LEU A 353 -5.79 -14.35 24.17
N LYS A 354 -5.81 -15.22 25.19
CA LYS A 354 -4.61 -15.95 25.64
C LYS A 354 -4.10 -16.96 24.62
N SER A 355 -5.00 -17.60 23.88
CA SER A 355 -4.65 -18.52 22.81
C SER A 355 -4.34 -17.83 21.48
N ALA A 356 -4.67 -16.54 21.35
CA ALA A 356 -4.53 -15.82 20.08
C ALA A 356 -3.08 -15.76 19.62
N LYS A 357 -2.89 -16.00 18.32
CA LYS A 357 -1.61 -15.92 17.60
C LYS A 357 -1.86 -15.41 16.20
N LEU A 358 -0.86 -14.80 15.56
CA LEU A 358 -0.96 -14.38 14.17
C LEU A 358 -0.46 -15.47 13.25
N TYR A 359 -1.18 -15.72 12.16
CA TYR A 359 -0.79 -16.66 11.13
C TYR A 359 -0.03 -15.92 10.04
N VAL A 360 1.23 -16.27 9.86
CA VAL A 360 2.18 -15.51 9.06
C VAL A 360 2.36 -16.14 7.69
N HIS A 361 2.19 -15.31 6.65
CA HIS A 361 2.54 -15.63 5.27
C HIS A 361 3.67 -14.72 4.80
N VAL A 362 4.78 -15.31 4.38
CA VAL A 362 5.96 -14.57 3.90
C VAL A 362 6.07 -14.71 2.40
N LYS A 363 5.88 -13.61 1.68
CA LYS A 363 5.84 -13.58 0.22
C LYS A 363 6.87 -12.62 -0.37
N ALA A 364 7.39 -12.96 -1.55
CA ALA A 364 8.21 -12.04 -2.32
C ALA A 364 7.37 -10.83 -2.77
N ALA A 365 7.96 -9.64 -2.76
CA ALA A 365 7.33 -8.42 -3.24
C ALA A 365 8.29 -7.63 -4.13
N VAL A 366 7.73 -6.91 -5.10
CA VAL A 366 8.49 -6.02 -6.02
C VAL A 366 9.67 -6.79 -6.66
N GLY A 367 9.36 -7.91 -7.31
CA GLY A 367 10.36 -8.77 -7.95
C GLY A 367 11.34 -9.42 -6.97
N GLY A 368 10.97 -9.60 -5.70
CA GLY A 368 11.83 -10.19 -4.67
C GLY A 368 12.90 -9.25 -4.10
N THR A 369 12.81 -7.94 -4.42
CA THR A 369 13.65 -6.91 -3.78
C THR A 369 13.08 -6.45 -2.43
N PHE A 370 11.84 -6.82 -2.16
CA PHE A 370 11.19 -6.69 -0.87
C PHE A 370 10.58 -8.03 -0.45
N THR A 371 10.38 -8.18 0.85
CA THR A 371 9.62 -9.27 1.45
C THR A 371 8.42 -8.68 2.17
N ASP A 372 7.25 -9.19 1.82
CA ASP A 372 6.00 -8.90 2.53
C ASP A 372 5.76 -9.99 3.57
N ILE A 373 5.56 -9.60 4.82
CA ILE A 373 5.18 -10.47 5.93
C ILE A 373 3.74 -10.12 6.30
N ALA A 374 2.79 -10.87 5.73
CA ALA A 374 1.37 -10.72 6.04
C ALA A 374 1.05 -11.48 7.33
N MET A 375 0.43 -10.78 8.29
CA MET A 375 0.07 -11.32 9.60
C MET A 375 -1.44 -11.35 9.75
N TRP A 376 -2.00 -12.56 9.70
CA TRP A 376 -3.45 -12.79 9.76
C TRP A 376 -3.91 -13.01 11.21
N VAL A 377 -4.98 -12.34 11.58
CA VAL A 377 -5.68 -12.44 12.87
C VAL A 377 -6.97 -13.20 12.64
N PHE A 378 -7.25 -14.20 13.48
CA PHE A 378 -8.54 -14.89 13.49
C PHE A 378 -9.38 -14.46 14.69
N CYS A 379 -10.58 -13.96 14.41
CA CYS A 379 -11.63 -13.76 15.40
C CYS A 379 -12.75 -14.79 15.17
N PRO A 380 -13.16 -15.57 16.19
CA PRO A 380 -14.26 -16.53 16.03
C PRO A 380 -15.60 -15.93 15.60
N PHE A 381 -15.79 -14.63 15.83
CA PHE A 381 -17.04 -13.93 15.54
C PHE A 381 -16.79 -12.45 15.24
N ASN A 382 -17.46 -11.94 14.22
CA ASN A 382 -17.56 -10.52 13.92
C ASN A 382 -18.83 -9.94 14.53
N GLY A 383 -18.72 -8.80 15.20
CA GLY A 383 -19.83 -8.18 15.92
C GLY A 383 -20.75 -7.33 15.03
N PRO A 384 -21.84 -6.78 15.60
CA PRO A 384 -22.80 -5.99 14.84
C PRO A 384 -22.24 -4.62 14.44
N ALA A 385 -22.61 -4.19 13.23
CA ALA A 385 -22.22 -2.91 12.65
C ALA A 385 -23.00 -1.73 13.27
N THR A 386 -22.34 -0.56 13.29
CA THR A 386 -22.95 0.70 13.71
C THR A 386 -22.93 1.69 12.55
N LEU A 387 -24.09 2.25 12.20
CA LEU A 387 -24.18 3.32 11.21
C LEU A 387 -23.91 4.67 11.87
N LYS A 388 -23.00 5.45 11.29
CA LYS A 388 -22.83 6.86 11.62
C LYS A 388 -23.55 7.74 10.62
N PHE A 389 -24.26 8.74 11.13
CA PHE A 389 -24.95 9.75 10.34
C PHE A 389 -24.78 11.13 11.00
N GLY A 390 -23.81 11.91 10.51
CA GLY A 390 -23.42 13.18 11.14
C GLY A 390 -22.95 12.96 12.58
N ILE A 391 -23.67 13.53 13.54
CA ILE A 391 -23.38 13.39 14.99
C ILE A 391 -24.09 12.18 15.65
N LYS A 392 -24.98 11.48 14.92
CA LYS A 392 -25.74 10.34 15.46
C LYS A 392 -25.08 9.01 15.12
N ASN A 393 -25.18 8.06 16.04
CA ASN A 393 -24.76 6.67 15.86
C ASN A 393 -25.97 5.77 16.06
N ILE A 394 -26.18 4.85 15.13
CA ILE A 394 -27.36 3.98 15.09
C ILE A 394 -26.86 2.52 15.01
N PRO A 395 -27.02 1.73 16.08
CA PRO A 395 -26.74 0.30 16.02
C PRO A 395 -27.64 -0.37 14.98
N LEU A 396 -27.08 -1.25 14.15
CA LEU A 396 -27.83 -1.92 13.08
C LEU A 396 -28.36 -3.32 13.50
N GLY A 397 -28.59 -3.52 14.80
CA GLY A 397 -29.08 -4.80 15.31
C GLY A 397 -28.03 -5.88 15.11
N ARG A 398 -28.33 -6.89 14.29
CA ARG A 398 -27.40 -8.00 13.97
C ARG A 398 -26.66 -7.81 12.64
N VAL A 399 -26.95 -6.75 11.88
CA VAL A 399 -26.32 -6.52 10.58
C VAL A 399 -24.80 -6.46 10.73
N GLY A 400 -24.09 -7.22 9.90
CA GLY A 400 -22.63 -7.35 9.92
C GLY A 400 -22.12 -8.47 10.83
N GLU A 401 -22.97 -9.06 11.67
CA GLU A 401 -22.57 -10.25 12.44
C GLU A 401 -22.24 -11.41 11.50
N HIS A 402 -21.15 -12.12 11.76
CA HIS A 402 -20.87 -13.40 11.11
C HIS A 402 -19.91 -14.25 11.94
N VAL A 403 -20.01 -15.57 11.77
CA VAL A 403 -19.04 -16.51 12.35
C VAL A 403 -17.78 -16.50 11.51
N GLY A 404 -16.64 -16.58 12.20
CA GLY A 404 -15.31 -16.50 11.62
C GLY A 404 -15.03 -15.11 11.08
N ASP A 405 -13.85 -14.58 11.36
CA ASP A 405 -13.42 -13.31 10.83
C ASP A 405 -11.90 -13.30 10.68
N TRP A 406 -11.45 -12.92 9.49
CA TRP A 406 -10.06 -12.98 9.07
C TRP A 406 -9.64 -11.59 8.62
N GLU A 407 -8.80 -10.97 9.43
CA GLU A 407 -8.23 -9.65 9.19
C GLU A 407 -6.70 -9.76 9.14
N HIS A 408 -6.03 -8.80 8.49
CA HIS A 408 -4.57 -8.82 8.43
C HIS A 408 -3.95 -7.43 8.33
N PHE A 409 -2.64 -7.41 8.52
CA PHE A 409 -1.77 -6.30 8.16
C PHE A 409 -0.47 -6.88 7.59
N THR A 410 0.23 -6.12 6.75
CA THR A 410 1.40 -6.63 6.02
C THR A 410 2.60 -5.71 6.22
N LEU A 411 3.71 -6.25 6.73
CA LEU A 411 4.97 -5.53 6.82
C LEU A 411 5.72 -5.68 5.50
N ARG A 412 6.25 -4.58 4.95
CA ARG A 412 7.12 -4.61 3.76
C ARG A 412 8.56 -4.30 4.17
N ILE A 413 9.43 -5.30 4.00
CA ILE A 413 10.85 -5.25 4.39
C ILE A 413 11.72 -5.16 3.14
N SER A 414 12.74 -4.29 3.15
CA SER A 414 13.71 -4.18 2.06
C SER A 414 14.73 -5.32 2.13
N ASN A 415 14.86 -6.10 1.06
CA ASN A 415 15.82 -7.22 1.02
C ASN A 415 17.28 -6.78 0.86
N PHE A 416 17.51 -5.49 0.58
CA PHE A 416 18.86 -4.91 0.54
C PHE A 416 19.48 -4.76 1.93
N SER A 417 18.68 -4.49 2.97
CA SER A 417 19.18 -4.15 4.32
C SER A 417 18.41 -4.80 5.47
N GLY A 418 17.26 -5.43 5.19
CA GLY A 418 16.31 -5.87 6.21
C GLY A 418 15.58 -4.72 6.92
N GLU A 419 15.61 -3.51 6.36
CA GLU A 419 14.90 -2.35 6.91
C GLU A 419 13.38 -2.45 6.66
N LEU A 420 12.56 -2.25 7.69
CA LEU A 420 11.11 -2.06 7.55
C LEU A 420 10.82 -0.81 6.75
N TYR A 421 10.14 -0.92 5.61
CA TYR A 421 9.84 0.19 4.70
C TYR A 421 8.46 0.80 4.93
N SER A 422 7.44 -0.03 5.09
CA SER A 422 6.05 0.38 5.30
C SER A 422 5.23 -0.75 5.91
N ILE A 423 4.07 -0.42 6.49
CA ILE A 423 3.06 -1.40 6.93
C ILE A 423 1.75 -1.11 6.21
N TYR A 424 1.15 -2.15 5.66
CA TYR A 424 -0.20 -2.13 5.13
C TYR A 424 -1.21 -2.43 6.24
N PHE A 425 -2.22 -1.59 6.36
CA PHE A 425 -3.33 -1.76 7.30
C PHE A 425 -4.58 -2.12 6.49
N SER A 426 -5.04 -3.38 6.60
CA SER A 426 -6.26 -3.83 5.92
C SER A 426 -7.48 -3.16 6.55
N GLN A 427 -8.19 -2.37 5.74
CA GLN A 427 -9.40 -1.69 6.15
C GLN A 427 -10.58 -2.26 5.36
N HIS A 428 -11.79 -2.19 5.90
CA HIS A 428 -12.94 -2.64 5.13
C HIS A 428 -13.07 -1.85 3.82
N SER A 429 -13.24 -2.59 2.71
CA SER A 429 -13.24 -2.06 1.33
C SER A 429 -11.90 -1.56 0.78
N GLY A 430 -10.76 -1.85 1.41
CA GLY A 430 -9.44 -1.49 0.87
C GLY A 430 -8.33 -1.59 1.93
N GLY A 431 -7.48 -0.58 2.00
CA GLY A 431 -6.49 -0.44 3.05
C GLY A 431 -5.47 0.63 2.70
N GLU A 432 -4.49 0.83 3.58
CA GLU A 432 -3.49 1.85 3.38
C GLU A 432 -2.09 1.37 3.72
N TRP A 433 -1.13 1.70 2.85
CA TRP A 433 0.28 1.57 3.14
C TRP A 433 0.76 2.84 3.85
N VAL A 434 1.24 2.68 5.08
CA VAL A 434 1.85 3.75 5.86
C VAL A 434 3.37 3.57 5.86
N ASP A 435 4.09 4.59 5.43
CA ASP A 435 5.55 4.59 5.41
C ASP A 435 6.08 4.51 6.85
N ALA A 436 7.21 3.82 7.09
CA ALA A 436 7.66 3.61 8.47
C ALA A 436 8.05 4.88 9.24
N CYS A 437 8.16 6.05 8.58
CA CYS A 437 8.36 7.33 9.26
C CYS A 437 7.07 7.90 9.87
N ASP A 438 5.91 7.43 9.43
CA ASP A 438 4.60 7.93 9.82
C ASP A 438 3.89 6.98 10.82
N LEU A 439 4.55 5.86 11.16
CA LEU A 439 4.08 4.86 12.12
C LEU A 439 4.30 5.29 13.58
N ASP A 440 3.41 4.83 14.44
CA ASP A 440 3.62 4.87 15.88
C ASP A 440 4.32 3.59 16.34
N TYR A 441 5.35 3.73 17.19
CA TYR A 441 6.14 2.62 17.73
C TYR A 441 5.92 2.50 19.24
N ILE A 442 5.79 1.26 19.73
CA ILE A 442 5.62 0.99 21.16
C ILE A 442 6.95 0.80 21.88
N GLU A 443 7.84 0.02 21.27
CA GLU A 443 9.15 -0.31 21.80
C GLU A 443 10.07 -0.67 20.64
N GLY A 444 11.26 -0.08 20.61
CA GLY A 444 12.20 -0.25 19.52
C GLY A 444 11.55 -0.04 18.15
N ASN A 445 11.69 -1.03 17.26
CA ASN A 445 11.13 -0.98 15.91
C ASN A 445 9.78 -1.70 15.77
N LYS A 446 9.11 -2.01 16.88
CA LYS A 446 7.78 -2.63 16.87
C LYS A 446 6.70 -1.56 16.73
N ALA A 447 6.00 -1.59 15.60
CA ALA A 447 4.90 -0.67 15.32
C ALA A 447 3.63 -1.03 16.10
N ILE A 448 2.67 -0.12 16.10
CA ILE A 448 1.35 -0.32 16.70
C ILE A 448 0.30 -0.52 15.61
N VAL A 449 -0.57 -1.52 15.81
CA VAL A 449 -1.79 -1.72 15.01
C VAL A 449 -2.99 -1.56 15.93
N TYR A 450 -4.02 -0.84 15.49
CA TYR A 450 -5.29 -0.73 16.21
C TYR A 450 -6.38 -1.47 15.45
N SER A 451 -6.99 -2.45 16.10
CA SER A 451 -8.14 -3.19 15.57
C SER A 451 -9.44 -2.49 15.95
N SER A 452 -10.32 -2.27 14.98
CA SER A 452 -11.61 -1.63 15.24
C SER A 452 -12.56 -2.55 15.99
N LYS A 453 -13.37 -1.97 16.87
CA LYS A 453 -14.42 -2.68 17.61
C LYS A 453 -15.40 -3.40 16.68
N CYS A 454 -15.76 -4.63 17.02
CA CYS A 454 -16.65 -5.57 16.32
C CYS A 454 -16.14 -6.06 14.96
N GLY A 455 -15.66 -5.13 14.12
CA GLY A 455 -15.28 -5.36 12.72
C GLY A 455 -13.83 -5.74 12.47
N HIS A 456 -12.99 -5.65 13.50
CA HIS A 456 -11.56 -6.00 13.56
C HIS A 456 -10.58 -5.42 12.53
N ALA A 457 -11.04 -4.62 11.57
CA ALA A 457 -10.21 -3.91 10.60
C ALA A 457 -9.03 -3.18 11.26
N SER A 458 -7.89 -3.17 10.57
CA SER A 458 -6.63 -2.66 11.07
C SER A 458 -6.42 -1.19 10.71
N TYR A 459 -5.96 -0.40 11.68
CA TYR A 459 -5.69 1.03 11.50
C TYR A 459 -4.34 1.43 12.12
N PRO A 460 -3.62 2.41 11.53
CA PRO A 460 -2.35 2.91 12.05
C PRO A 460 -2.51 3.86 13.24
N ARG A 461 -3.71 4.42 13.43
CA ARG A 461 -4.01 5.43 14.45
C ARG A 461 -5.30 5.09 15.20
N PRO A 462 -5.42 5.46 16.48
CA PRO A 462 -6.69 5.36 17.18
C PRO A 462 -7.65 6.45 16.67
N GLY A 463 -8.95 6.19 16.76
CA GLY A 463 -10.00 7.12 16.36
C GLY A 463 -11.19 6.42 15.73
N THR A 464 -12.09 7.23 15.18
CA THR A 464 -13.25 6.73 14.43
C THR A 464 -13.00 6.87 12.94
N CYS A 465 -12.92 5.74 12.24
CA CYS A 465 -12.98 5.68 10.78
C CYS A 465 -14.44 5.47 10.32
N ILE A 466 -14.78 6.03 9.16
CA ILE A 466 -16.10 5.88 8.55
C ILE A 466 -15.93 5.23 7.18
N GLN A 467 -16.43 4.01 7.04
CA GLN A 467 -16.56 3.32 5.75
C GLN A 467 -17.79 3.86 5.02
N GLY A 468 -17.56 4.83 4.13
CA GLY A 468 -18.61 5.54 3.41
C GLY A 468 -18.19 6.95 3.02
N SER A 469 -19.14 7.89 3.00
CA SER A 469 -18.82 9.29 2.69
C SER A 469 -18.31 10.00 3.93
N SER A 470 -16.99 10.02 4.09
CA SER A 470 -16.31 10.79 5.15
C SER A 470 -16.71 12.27 5.12
N LYS A 471 -16.82 12.88 3.92
CA LYS A 471 -17.26 14.28 3.73
C LYS A 471 -18.66 14.57 4.30
N LEU A 472 -19.58 13.61 4.18
CA LEU A 472 -20.94 13.74 4.70
C LEU A 472 -21.06 13.23 6.14
N GLY A 473 -20.02 12.55 6.66
CA GLY A 473 -20.06 11.87 7.95
C GLY A 473 -21.08 10.72 7.96
N ILE A 474 -21.26 10.03 6.83
CA ILE A 474 -22.24 8.95 6.69
C ILE A 474 -21.54 7.67 6.24
N GLY A 475 -21.66 6.60 7.03
CA GLY A 475 -21.11 5.29 6.71
C GLY A 475 -21.07 4.35 7.91
N ILE A 476 -20.51 3.16 7.72
CA ILE A 476 -20.27 2.23 8.83
C ILE A 476 -19.13 2.76 9.68
N ARG A 477 -19.36 2.75 11.00
CA ARG A 477 -18.47 3.31 12.00
C ARG A 477 -17.51 2.24 12.51
N ASN A 478 -16.22 2.50 12.37
CA ASN A 478 -15.14 1.67 12.90
C ASN A 478 -14.38 2.47 13.97
N ASP A 479 -14.48 2.05 15.23
CA ASP A 479 -13.81 2.70 16.35
C ASP A 479 -12.58 1.89 16.78
N ALA A 480 -11.40 2.49 16.66
CA ALA A 480 -10.12 1.92 17.05
C ALA A 480 -9.54 2.70 18.24
N ALA A 481 -9.06 2.01 19.27
CA ALA A 481 -8.48 2.65 20.45
C ALA A 481 -7.48 1.74 21.16
N ARG A 482 -6.50 2.35 21.84
CA ARG A 482 -5.55 1.61 22.69
C ARG A 482 -6.25 1.03 23.91
N SER A 483 -5.86 -0.17 24.32
CA SER A 483 -6.36 -0.83 25.53
C SER A 483 -5.29 -1.71 26.18
N ASN A 484 -5.67 -2.49 27.19
CA ASN A 484 -4.87 -3.59 27.74
C ASN A 484 -5.17 -4.95 27.08
N LEU A 485 -6.02 -4.97 26.06
CA LEU A 485 -6.35 -6.14 25.24
C LEU A 485 -5.47 -6.09 23.99
N TYR A 486 -4.41 -6.88 23.97
CA TYR A 486 -3.46 -6.87 22.87
C TYR A 486 -2.86 -8.25 22.60
N VAL A 487 -2.33 -8.41 21.39
CA VAL A 487 -1.47 -9.54 21.01
C VAL A 487 -0.16 -8.96 20.50
N ASP A 488 0.96 -9.45 21.03
CA ASP A 488 2.29 -9.13 20.51
C ASP A 488 2.68 -10.15 19.43
N SER A 489 2.67 -9.72 18.17
CA SER A 489 2.96 -10.59 17.03
C SER A 489 4.43 -11.01 16.91
N SER A 490 5.33 -10.35 17.66
CA SER A 490 6.73 -10.77 17.73
C SER A 490 6.92 -12.03 18.60
N VAL A 491 5.94 -12.36 19.45
CA VAL A 491 5.97 -13.49 20.39
C VAL A 491 4.93 -14.55 20.03
N HIS A 492 3.72 -14.11 19.68
CA HIS A 492 2.57 -14.99 19.45
C HIS A 492 2.23 -15.08 17.96
N TYR A 493 2.94 -15.96 17.25
CA TYR A 493 2.71 -16.20 15.83
C TYR A 493 2.97 -17.64 15.43
N GLU A 494 2.47 -18.02 14.25
CA GLU A 494 2.74 -19.28 13.58
C GLU A 494 3.02 -19.00 12.10
N LEU A 495 4.16 -19.47 11.60
CA LEU A 495 4.49 -19.37 10.19
C LEU A 495 3.73 -20.46 9.43
N VAL A 496 2.79 -20.06 8.56
CA VAL A 496 1.90 -21.00 7.86
C VAL A 496 2.20 -21.14 6.38
N ALA A 497 2.90 -20.17 5.79
CA ALA A 497 3.29 -20.22 4.39
C ALA A 497 4.54 -19.37 4.11
N ALA A 498 5.46 -19.94 3.34
CA ALA A 498 6.57 -19.25 2.69
C ALA A 498 6.99 -20.09 1.47
N GLU A 499 6.31 -19.94 0.35
CA GLU A 499 6.36 -20.86 -0.80
C GLU A 499 7.77 -21.03 -1.38
N TYR A 500 8.62 -20.00 -1.28
CA TYR A 500 10.00 -20.02 -1.75
C TYR A 500 10.96 -20.83 -0.84
N LEU A 501 10.51 -21.23 0.35
CA LEU A 501 11.26 -22.09 1.27
C LEU A 501 10.82 -23.57 1.18
N GLU A 502 9.92 -23.89 0.25
CA GLU A 502 9.40 -25.23 -0.06
C GLU A 502 9.01 -26.07 1.17
N ASN A 503 9.98 -26.74 1.81
CA ASN A 503 9.76 -27.73 2.86
C ASN A 503 10.09 -27.24 4.28
N ASP A 504 10.60 -26.02 4.44
CA ASP A 504 10.96 -25.49 5.77
C ASP A 504 9.74 -24.99 6.56
N VAL A 505 8.59 -24.78 5.89
CA VAL A 505 7.35 -24.30 6.50
C VAL A 505 6.25 -25.32 6.28
N THR A 506 5.71 -25.85 7.39
CA THR A 506 4.60 -26.79 7.33
C THR A 506 3.29 -26.04 7.28
N GLU A 507 2.60 -26.17 6.15
CA GLU A 507 1.28 -25.58 5.99
C GLU A 507 0.21 -26.33 6.81
N PRO A 508 -0.61 -25.65 7.61
CA PRO A 508 -1.65 -26.30 8.39
C PRO A 508 -2.87 -26.68 7.50
N GLN A 509 -3.49 -27.83 7.80
CA GLN A 509 -4.56 -28.38 6.95
C GLN A 509 -5.79 -27.49 6.84
N TRP A 510 -6.15 -26.76 7.90
CA TRP A 510 -7.27 -25.83 7.88
C TRP A 510 -7.09 -24.70 6.87
N LEU A 511 -5.85 -24.34 6.51
CA LEU A 511 -5.59 -23.28 5.53
C LEU A 511 -6.04 -23.69 4.13
N GLN A 512 -6.20 -24.99 3.88
CA GLN A 512 -6.74 -25.55 2.64
C GLN A 512 -8.28 -25.55 2.59
N PHE A 513 -8.97 -25.10 3.64
CA PHE A 513 -10.43 -25.02 3.64
C PHE A 513 -10.92 -23.77 2.89
N MET A 514 -11.23 -23.94 1.59
CA MET A 514 -11.66 -22.87 0.67
C MET A 514 -13.17 -22.58 0.68
N ARG A 515 -13.85 -22.78 1.82
CA ARG A 515 -15.29 -22.51 1.99
C ARG A 515 -15.52 -21.54 3.14
N GLU A 516 -16.78 -21.21 3.42
CA GLU A 516 -17.15 -20.21 4.41
C GLU A 516 -16.85 -20.65 5.84
N TRP A 517 -16.26 -19.75 6.62
CA TRP A 517 -16.06 -19.89 8.06
C TRP A 517 -17.29 -19.45 8.86
N GLY A 518 -18.48 -19.52 8.28
CA GLY A 518 -19.74 -19.16 8.92
C GLY A 518 -20.95 -19.53 8.06
N PRO A 519 -22.14 -19.69 8.66
CA PRO A 519 -23.35 -19.97 7.91
C PRO A 519 -23.79 -18.76 7.08
N LYS A 520 -24.45 -19.02 5.95
CA LYS A 520 -25.17 -17.99 5.20
C LYS A 520 -26.56 -17.77 5.80
N ILE A 521 -26.74 -16.69 6.53
CA ILE A 521 -28.02 -16.25 7.08
C ILE A 521 -28.49 -15.04 6.28
N VAL A 522 -29.47 -15.26 5.42
CA VAL A 522 -30.14 -14.17 4.71
C VAL A 522 -31.15 -13.55 5.67
N TYR A 523 -30.85 -12.35 6.16
CA TYR A 523 -31.87 -11.55 6.82
C TYR A 523 -32.90 -11.09 5.80
N ASP A 524 -34.11 -10.79 6.26
CA ASP A 524 -34.83 -9.66 5.67
C ASP A 524 -34.15 -8.37 6.16
N SER A 525 -32.91 -8.13 5.70
CA SER A 525 -32.10 -6.97 6.08
C SER A 525 -32.82 -5.67 5.76
N LYS A 526 -33.72 -5.71 4.76
CA LYS A 526 -34.68 -4.65 4.50
C LYS A 526 -35.59 -4.37 5.69
N THR A 527 -36.04 -5.35 6.47
CA THR A 527 -36.95 -5.11 7.60
C THR A 527 -36.26 -4.49 8.82
N GLU A 528 -35.08 -4.96 9.23
CA GLU A 528 -34.32 -4.32 10.33
C GLU A 528 -33.82 -2.92 9.93
N LEU A 529 -33.39 -2.78 8.67
CA LEU A 529 -32.98 -1.50 8.13
C LEU A 529 -34.18 -0.57 7.89
N ASP A 530 -35.31 -1.07 7.41
CA ASP A 530 -36.53 -0.27 7.19
C ASP A 530 -37.06 0.20 8.54
N LYS A 531 -36.92 -0.57 9.63
CA LYS A 531 -37.20 -0.05 10.99
C LYS A 531 -36.31 1.16 11.30
N VAL A 532 -35.01 1.07 11.04
CA VAL A 532 -34.05 2.16 11.24
C VAL A 532 -34.34 3.36 10.34
N ILE A 533 -34.51 3.14 9.03
CA ILE A 533 -34.83 4.16 8.02
C ILE A 533 -36.19 4.80 8.35
N ASN A 534 -37.18 4.03 8.79
CA ASN A 534 -38.50 4.55 9.10
C ASN A 534 -38.52 5.43 10.34
N ALA A 535 -37.59 5.20 11.28
CA ALA A 535 -37.36 6.04 12.44
C ALA A 535 -36.61 7.36 12.12
N LEU A 536 -36.05 7.51 10.92
CA LEU A 536 -35.36 8.74 10.52
C LEU A 536 -36.34 9.84 10.03
N PRO A 537 -36.03 11.14 10.27
CA PRO A 537 -36.75 12.26 9.67
C PRO A 537 -36.87 12.15 8.14
N ARG A 538 -38.00 12.60 7.58
CA ARG A 538 -38.36 12.41 6.16
C ARG A 538 -37.30 12.90 5.16
N MET A 539 -36.58 13.97 5.50
CA MET A 539 -35.48 14.51 4.67
C MET A 539 -34.26 13.58 4.60
N LEU A 540 -34.07 12.71 5.60
CA LEU A 540 -32.90 11.82 5.72
C LEU A 540 -33.15 10.41 5.14
N LYS A 541 -34.42 9.99 5.05
CA LYS A 541 -34.79 8.65 4.56
C LYS A 541 -34.24 8.37 3.16
N TYR A 542 -34.38 9.32 2.24
CA TYR A 542 -33.94 9.16 0.86
C TYR A 542 -32.41 9.10 0.73
N SER A 543 -31.69 9.91 1.49
CA SER A 543 -30.22 9.91 1.50
C SER A 543 -29.64 8.60 2.05
N VAL A 544 -30.22 8.06 3.13
CA VAL A 544 -29.76 6.79 3.72
C VAL A 544 -30.10 5.62 2.82
N LYS A 545 -31.30 5.59 2.21
CA LYS A 545 -31.70 4.52 1.29
C LYS A 545 -30.82 4.44 0.04
N ASN A 546 -30.46 5.58 -0.55
CA ASN A 546 -29.54 5.63 -1.70
C ASN A 546 -28.09 5.30 -1.34
N LEU A 547 -27.67 5.57 -0.10
CA LEU A 547 -26.33 5.21 0.38
C LEU A 547 -26.25 3.72 0.73
N PHE A 548 -27.34 3.13 1.25
CA PHE A 548 -27.37 1.72 1.59
C PHE A 548 -27.09 0.84 0.38
N ASN A 549 -27.70 1.12 -0.76
CA ASN A 549 -27.40 0.44 -2.04
C ASN A 549 -25.93 0.54 -2.49
N LYS A 550 -25.10 1.35 -1.82
CA LYS A 550 -23.65 1.49 -2.05
C LYS A 550 -22.80 0.88 -0.94
N PHE A 551 -23.40 0.35 0.12
CA PHE A 551 -22.68 -0.38 1.15
C PHE A 551 -22.22 -1.76 0.66
N PRO A 552 -21.15 -2.29 1.24
CA PRO A 552 -20.65 -3.64 0.97
C PRO A 552 -21.77 -4.69 1.07
N VAL A 553 -21.71 -5.71 0.19
CA VAL A 553 -22.70 -6.80 0.11
C VAL A 553 -22.73 -7.61 1.43
N GLU A 554 -21.61 -7.59 2.14
CA GLU A 554 -21.36 -8.17 3.47
C GLU A 554 -22.31 -7.63 4.56
N LEU A 555 -22.98 -6.50 4.32
CA LEU A 555 -23.96 -5.92 5.26
C LEU A 555 -25.41 -6.35 4.96
N TYR A 556 -25.65 -7.17 3.93
CA TYR A 556 -27.00 -7.57 3.51
C TYR A 556 -27.44 -8.93 4.05
N GLY A 557 -26.56 -9.67 4.72
CA GLY A 557 -26.78 -10.97 5.37
C GLY A 557 -25.60 -11.31 6.31
N GLU A 558 -25.71 -12.37 7.11
CA GLU A 558 -24.52 -13.01 7.69
C GLU A 558 -24.00 -14.00 6.65
N GLU A 559 -22.75 -13.89 6.25
CA GLU A 559 -22.06 -14.93 5.49
C GLU A 559 -20.63 -14.91 6.00
N GLY A 560 -20.20 -16.00 6.64
CA GLY A 560 -18.84 -16.07 7.15
C GLY A 560 -17.85 -15.93 6.00
N PRO A 561 -16.72 -15.23 6.21
CA PRO A 561 -15.72 -15.08 5.18
C PRO A 561 -15.12 -16.44 4.84
N THR A 562 -14.62 -16.57 3.62
CA THR A 562 -13.66 -17.62 3.29
C THR A 562 -12.33 -17.38 4.01
N GLY A 563 -11.54 -18.44 4.16
CA GLY A 563 -10.22 -18.38 4.79
C GLY A 563 -9.20 -17.52 4.01
N PRO A 564 -8.00 -17.30 4.59
CA PRO A 564 -7.00 -16.39 4.03
C PRO A 564 -6.60 -16.67 2.58
N LYS A 565 -6.51 -17.95 2.17
CA LYS A 565 -6.10 -18.35 0.81
C LYS A 565 -7.07 -17.95 -0.31
N GLU A 566 -8.34 -17.74 0.01
CA GLU A 566 -9.33 -17.26 -0.95
C GLU A 566 -9.31 -15.72 -1.10
N LYS A 567 -8.54 -15.02 -0.26
CA LYS A 567 -8.34 -13.59 -0.39
C LYS A 567 -7.33 -13.34 -1.51
N ASN A 568 -7.66 -12.46 -2.45
CA ASN A 568 -6.81 -12.19 -3.61
C ASN A 568 -5.38 -11.76 -3.21
N ASN A 569 -5.24 -11.02 -2.11
CA ASN A 569 -3.95 -10.57 -1.57
C ASN A 569 -3.11 -11.70 -0.94
N TRP A 570 -3.61 -12.93 -0.88
CA TRP A 570 -2.77 -14.08 -0.59
C TRP A 570 -1.69 -14.22 -1.67
N LEU A 571 -2.09 -14.23 -2.95
CA LEU A 571 -1.15 -14.32 -4.09
C LEU A 571 -0.77 -12.95 -4.65
N GLU A 572 -1.71 -12.01 -4.68
CA GLU A 572 -1.55 -10.68 -5.24
C GLU A 572 -0.92 -9.69 -4.23
N ASP A 573 -0.68 -8.46 -4.68
CA ASP A 573 -0.29 -7.34 -3.83
C ASP A 573 -1.48 -6.84 -2.99
N GLU A 574 -1.19 -6.09 -1.94
CA GLU A 574 -2.25 -5.53 -1.09
C GLU A 574 -3.14 -4.54 -1.85
N ARG A 575 -4.43 -4.49 -1.46
CA ARG A 575 -5.45 -3.64 -2.11
C ARG A 575 -5.26 -2.16 -1.76
N TRP A 576 -5.74 -1.27 -2.62
CA TRP A 576 -5.62 0.19 -2.49
C TRP A 576 -6.98 0.85 -2.31
#